data_AF-A0A858Q587-F1
#
_entry.id   AF-A0A858Q587-F1
#
_cell.length_a   1.000
_cell.length_b   1.000
_cell.length_c   1.000
_cell.angle_alpha   90.00
_cell.angle_beta   90.00
_cell.angle_gamma   90.00
#
_symmetry.space_group_name_H-M   'P 1'
#
loop_
_entity.id
_entity.type
_entity.pdbx_description
1 polymer ?
#
loop_
_entity_poly.entity_id
_entity_poly.type
_entity_poly.pdbx_seq_one_letter_code
_entity_poly.pdbx_strand_id
1 'polypeptide(L)'
;MRCTAAFTLIELMVGIALAAILITVGIPGFRDLILDNRMAAQINSLVADLSYARSEAVKRNTSITVCKRNTGGTACDDSRSWTDGWIVLAGTTVLRVHESVSSGMAMNLKYTGSNKVVYDGKGFLNGVTNGTFIFCDSRGYTKARGLVLAMTGRLRTTRDDNGDNIQEKGSGTNISQDDCR
;
A
#
# COMPACT_ATOMS: atom_id res chain seq x y z
N MET A 1 -50.79 -0.08 32.19
CA MET A 1 -49.78 0.71 32.93
C MET A 1 -48.41 0.29 32.42
N ARG A 2 -47.68 1.17 31.74
CA ARG A 2 -46.30 0.91 31.31
C ARG A 2 -45.38 1.29 32.47
N CYS A 3 -44.68 0.32 33.07
CA CYS A 3 -43.63 0.60 34.03
C CYS A 3 -42.41 1.12 33.26
N THR A 4 -42.14 2.42 33.38
CA THR A 4 -40.87 3.01 32.97
C THR A 4 -39.85 2.65 34.03
N ALA A 5 -38.96 1.70 33.75
CA ALA A 5 -37.81 1.44 34.61
C ALA A 5 -36.85 2.64 34.52
N ALA A 6 -36.77 3.43 35.57
CA ALA A 6 -35.79 4.52 35.68
C ALA A 6 -34.53 3.98 36.36
N PHE A 7 -33.39 4.15 35.70
CA PHE A 7 -32.07 3.76 36.23
C PHE A 7 -31.76 4.52 37.52
N THR A 8 -31.14 3.84 38.50
CA THR A 8 -30.70 4.52 39.72
C THR A 8 -29.45 5.37 39.46
N LEU A 9 -29.24 6.42 40.26
CA LEU A 9 -28.05 7.28 40.13
C LEU A 9 -26.75 6.47 40.24
N ILE A 10 -26.72 5.49 41.15
CA ILE A 10 -25.56 4.59 41.32
C ILE A 10 -25.34 3.70 40.10
N GLU A 11 -26.40 3.19 39.48
CA GLU A 11 -26.31 2.35 38.29
C GLU A 11 -25.81 3.14 37.07
N LEU A 12 -26.23 4.40 36.93
CA LEU A 12 -25.69 5.29 35.91
C LEU A 12 -24.20 5.60 36.14
N MET A 13 -23.79 5.83 37.39
CA MET A 13 -22.38 6.04 37.72
C MET A 13 -21.52 4.80 37.45
N VAL A 14 -22.00 3.61 37.82
CA VAL A 14 -21.31 2.34 37.54
C VAL A 14 -21.26 2.07 36.04
N GLY A 15 -22.35 2.33 35.30
CA GLY A 15 -22.39 2.20 33.85
C GLY A 15 -21.39 3.11 33.14
N ILE A 16 -21.30 4.38 33.54
CA ILE A 16 -20.32 5.33 33.00
C ILE A 16 -18.89 4.91 33.35
N ALA A 17 -18.64 4.45 34.57
CA ALA A 17 -17.31 3.97 34.98
C ALA A 17 -16.86 2.75 34.15
N LEU A 18 -17.74 1.78 33.93
CA LEU A 18 -17.47 0.62 33.08
C LEU A 18 -17.27 1.03 31.62
N ALA A 19 -18.10 1.92 31.09
CA ALA A 19 -17.94 2.43 29.74
C ALA A 19 -16.59 3.15 29.54
N ALA A 20 -16.14 3.94 30.52
CA ALA A 20 -14.85 4.62 30.48
C ALA A 20 -13.67 3.61 30.44
N ILE A 21 -13.74 2.54 31.23
CA ILE A 21 -12.73 1.47 31.21
C ILE A 21 -12.70 0.77 29.84
N LEU A 22 -13.87 0.45 29.26
CA LEU A 22 -13.94 -0.20 27.96
C LEU A 22 -13.43 0.69 26.83
N ILE A 23 -13.77 1.99 26.85
CA ILE A 23 -13.31 2.96 25.85
C ILE A 23 -11.78 3.11 25.90
N THR A 24 -11.20 3.20 27.09
CA THR A 24 -9.73 3.37 27.25
C THR A 24 -8.95 2.17 26.72
N VAL A 25 -9.46 0.95 26.88
CA VAL A 25 -8.83 -0.26 26.33
C VAL A 25 -9.11 -0.43 24.82
N GLY A 26 -10.28 0.00 24.33
CA GLY A 26 -10.72 -0.23 22.94
C GLY A 26 -10.13 0.73 21.90
N ILE A 27 -9.90 2.00 22.25
CA ILE A 27 -9.40 3.03 21.31
C ILE A 27 -8.08 2.66 20.59
N PRO A 28 -7.01 2.16 21.25
CA PRO A 28 -5.73 1.94 20.56
C PRO A 28 -5.83 0.94 19.42
N GLY A 29 -6.62 -0.13 19.56
CA GLY A 29 -6.82 -1.13 18.50
C GLY A 29 -7.54 -0.57 17.27
N PHE A 30 -8.40 0.44 17.44
CA PHE A 30 -9.12 1.06 16.34
C PHE A 30 -8.20 1.89 15.42
N ARG A 31 -7.18 2.55 15.99
CA ARG A 31 -6.19 3.30 15.21
C ARG A 31 -5.39 2.36 14.31
N ASP A 32 -4.86 1.26 14.83
CA ASP A 32 -4.08 0.30 14.04
C ASP A 32 -4.92 -0.34 12.93
N LEU A 33 -6.17 -0.69 13.23
CA LEU A 33 -7.10 -1.19 12.24
C LEU A 33 -7.32 -0.20 11.08
N ILE A 34 -7.47 1.10 11.38
CA ILE A 34 -7.61 2.14 10.35
C ILE A 34 -6.35 2.23 9.50
N LEU A 35 -5.17 2.21 10.12
CA LEU A 35 -3.88 2.29 9.41
C LEU A 35 -3.70 1.08 8.48
N ASP A 36 -4.01 -0.13 8.96
CA ASP A 36 -3.93 -1.37 8.18
C ASP A 36 -4.91 -1.37 7.01
N ASN A 37 -6.17 -0.96 7.21
CA ASN A 37 -7.16 -0.87 6.13
C ASN A 37 -6.74 0.15 5.06
N ARG A 38 -6.19 1.29 5.47
CA ARG A 38 -5.70 2.31 4.52
C ARG A 38 -4.48 1.81 3.74
N MET A 39 -3.53 1.16 4.40
CA MET A 39 -2.38 0.56 3.73
C MET A 39 -2.81 -0.53 2.74
N ALA A 40 -3.75 -1.39 3.12
CA ALA A 40 -4.32 -2.41 2.25
C ALA A 40 -5.02 -1.79 1.02
N ALA A 41 -5.77 -0.70 1.20
CA ALA A 41 -6.40 0.01 0.08
C ALA A 41 -5.37 0.52 -0.94
N GLN A 42 -4.25 1.08 -0.48
CA GLN A 42 -3.20 1.59 -1.36
C GLN A 42 -2.42 0.47 -2.06
N ILE A 43 -2.16 -0.64 -1.36
CA ILE A 43 -1.61 -1.86 -1.97
C ILE A 43 -2.55 -2.38 -3.07
N ASN A 44 -3.86 -2.46 -2.79
CA ASN A 44 -4.84 -2.96 -3.75
C ASN A 44 -4.96 -2.06 -4.98
N SER A 45 -4.90 -0.74 -4.82
CA SER A 45 -4.83 0.21 -5.93
C SER A 45 -3.62 -0.05 -6.83
N LEU A 46 -2.44 -0.21 -6.24
CA LEU A 46 -1.23 -0.51 -7.00
C LEU A 46 -1.30 -1.88 -7.68
N VAL A 47 -1.83 -2.91 -7.01
CA VAL A 47 -2.06 -4.24 -7.59
C VAL A 47 -2.99 -4.14 -8.80
N ALA A 48 -4.07 -3.36 -8.70
CA ALA A 48 -5.01 -3.16 -9.79
C ALA A 48 -4.35 -2.49 -10.99
N ASP A 49 -3.52 -1.47 -10.76
CA ASP A 49 -2.84 -0.72 -11.82
C ASP A 49 -1.71 -1.51 -12.48
N LEU A 50 -0.92 -2.27 -11.71
CA LEU A 50 0.10 -3.17 -12.25
C LEU A 50 -0.53 -4.32 -13.04
N SER A 51 -1.64 -4.89 -12.56
CA SER A 51 -2.37 -5.94 -13.27
C SER A 51 -3.03 -5.41 -14.55
N TYR A 52 -3.55 -4.18 -14.50
CA TYR A 52 -4.05 -3.46 -15.68
C TYR A 52 -2.94 -3.24 -16.70
N ALA A 53 -1.80 -2.69 -16.29
CA ALA A 53 -0.65 -2.45 -17.16
C ALA A 53 -0.15 -3.73 -17.84
N ARG A 54 -0.03 -4.82 -17.07
CA ARG A 54 0.33 -6.14 -17.60
C ARG A 54 -0.68 -6.63 -18.65
N SER A 55 -1.97 -6.47 -18.36
CA SER A 55 -3.03 -6.89 -19.27
C SER A 55 -3.03 -6.07 -20.56
N GLU A 56 -2.80 -4.75 -20.48
CA GLU A 56 -2.68 -3.90 -21.66
C GLU A 56 -1.45 -4.24 -22.50
N ALA A 57 -0.33 -4.62 -21.88
CA ALA A 57 0.87 -5.04 -22.59
C ALA A 57 0.60 -6.29 -23.43
N VAL A 58 -0.04 -7.29 -22.83
CA VAL A 58 -0.42 -8.54 -23.51
C VAL A 58 -1.46 -8.29 -24.60
N LYS A 59 -2.53 -7.55 -24.31
CA LYS A 59 -3.60 -7.26 -25.30
C LYS A 59 -3.09 -6.54 -26.53
N ARG A 60 -2.14 -5.60 -26.34
CA ARG A 60 -1.59 -4.78 -27.42
C ARG A 60 -0.32 -5.38 -28.04
N ASN A 61 0.18 -6.48 -27.47
CA ASN A 61 1.47 -7.09 -27.78
C ASN A 61 2.60 -6.04 -27.86
N THR A 62 2.62 -5.10 -26.91
CA THR A 62 3.57 -3.97 -26.88
C THR A 62 3.99 -3.67 -25.44
N SER A 63 5.05 -2.88 -25.29
CA SER A 63 5.56 -2.51 -23.97
C SER A 63 4.65 -1.49 -23.28
N ILE A 64 4.27 -1.76 -22.04
CA ILE A 64 3.54 -0.82 -21.16
C ILE A 64 4.41 -0.45 -19.97
N THR A 65 4.53 0.85 -19.70
CA THR A 65 5.36 1.38 -18.62
C THR A 65 4.49 1.88 -17.48
N VAL A 66 4.84 1.49 -16.26
CA VAL A 66 4.34 2.08 -15.01
C VAL A 66 5.50 2.79 -14.33
N CYS A 67 5.34 4.06 -14.02
CA CYS A 67 6.40 4.90 -13.47
C CYS A 67 5.84 5.98 -12.55
N LYS A 68 6.73 6.59 -11.77
CA LYS A 68 6.42 7.75 -10.94
C LYS A 68 5.95 8.90 -11.81
N ARG A 69 4.83 9.52 -11.47
CA ARG A 69 4.25 10.57 -12.30
C ARG A 69 4.91 11.92 -12.06
N ASN A 70 4.97 12.76 -13.09
CA ASN A 70 5.18 14.20 -12.91
C ASN A 70 3.95 14.86 -12.26
N THR A 71 4.09 16.11 -11.80
CA THR A 71 2.99 16.87 -11.17
C THR A 71 1.75 16.98 -12.05
N GLY A 72 1.92 17.02 -13.38
CA GLY A 72 0.81 17.12 -14.34
C GLY A 72 0.10 15.79 -14.65
N GLY A 73 0.61 14.64 -14.19
CA GLY A 73 0.04 13.34 -14.53
C GLY A 73 0.12 13.00 -16.02
N THR A 74 1.14 13.49 -16.73
CA THR A 74 1.29 13.32 -18.18
C THR A 74 2.51 12.50 -18.60
N ALA A 75 3.51 12.36 -17.73
CA ALA A 75 4.76 11.67 -18.05
C ALA A 75 5.42 11.05 -16.81
N CYS A 76 6.41 10.18 -17.05
CA CYS A 76 7.30 9.69 -16.00
C CYS A 76 8.21 10.81 -15.49
N ASP A 77 8.51 10.80 -14.19
CA ASP A 77 9.49 11.69 -13.58
C ASP A 77 10.33 10.93 -12.54
N ASP A 78 11.60 10.67 -12.89
CA ASP A 78 12.53 9.92 -12.04
C ASP A 78 12.97 10.70 -10.80
N SER A 79 12.75 12.03 -10.75
CA SER A 79 13.06 12.86 -9.57
C SER A 79 11.98 12.80 -8.48
N ARG A 80 10.79 12.28 -8.82
CA ARG A 80 9.63 12.19 -7.92
C ARG A 80 9.66 10.90 -7.11
N SER A 81 8.72 10.78 -6.17
CA SER A 81 8.50 9.56 -5.38
C SER A 81 7.33 8.75 -5.92
N TRP A 82 7.31 7.44 -5.66
CA TRP A 82 6.11 6.62 -5.88
C TRP A 82 4.97 7.02 -4.95
N THR A 83 5.27 7.65 -3.81
CA THR A 83 4.27 8.25 -2.92
C THR A 83 3.45 9.34 -3.62
N ASP A 84 4.05 10.08 -4.55
CA ASP A 84 3.40 11.17 -5.29
C ASP A 84 2.39 10.69 -6.35
N GLY A 85 2.23 9.37 -6.47
CA GLY A 85 1.40 8.71 -7.47
C GLY A 85 2.23 8.17 -8.63
N TRP A 86 1.57 7.40 -9.49
CA TRP A 86 2.17 6.76 -10.65
C TRP A 86 1.27 6.89 -11.87
N ILE A 87 1.83 6.58 -13.02
CA ILE A 87 1.15 6.66 -14.31
C ILE A 87 1.43 5.38 -15.11
N VAL A 88 0.44 4.96 -15.89
CA VAL A 88 0.53 3.83 -16.84
C VAL A 88 0.53 4.40 -18.26
N LEU A 89 1.55 4.06 -19.04
CA LEU A 89 1.82 4.60 -20.36
C LEU A 89 1.97 3.50 -21.41
N ALA A 90 1.37 3.71 -22.57
CA ALA A 90 1.71 3.01 -23.82
C ALA A 90 2.54 3.96 -24.69
N GLY A 91 3.87 3.84 -24.63
CA GLY A 91 4.76 4.84 -25.24
C GLY A 91 4.60 6.20 -24.56
N THR A 92 4.06 7.18 -25.28
CA THR A 92 3.74 8.53 -24.75
C THR A 92 2.27 8.72 -24.42
N THR A 93 1.41 7.74 -24.72
CA THR A 93 -0.03 7.82 -24.43
C THR A 93 -0.31 7.41 -22.99
N VAL A 94 -0.97 8.31 -22.25
CA VAL A 94 -1.44 8.04 -20.90
C VAL A 94 -2.66 7.12 -20.94
N LEU A 95 -2.54 5.94 -20.32
CA LEU A 95 -3.65 4.99 -20.16
C LEU A 95 -4.37 5.18 -18.82
N ARG A 96 -3.62 5.45 -17.76
CA ARG A 96 -4.16 5.65 -16.41
C ARG A 96 -3.22 6.50 -15.56
N VAL A 97 -3.79 7.36 -14.73
CA VAL A 97 -3.08 8.15 -13.72
C VAL A 97 -3.60 7.74 -12.35
N HIS A 98 -2.69 7.53 -11.41
CA HIS A 98 -2.99 7.37 -10.00
C HIS A 98 -2.53 8.62 -9.23
N GLU A 99 -3.38 9.12 -8.35
CA GLU A 99 -3.08 10.30 -7.53
C GLU A 99 -2.09 9.99 -6.40
N SER A 100 -1.68 11.02 -5.68
CA SER A 100 -0.81 10.84 -4.50
C SER A 100 -1.45 9.91 -3.48
N VAL A 101 -0.63 8.99 -2.97
CA VAL A 101 -0.98 8.03 -1.91
C VAL A 101 -1.15 8.73 -0.55
N SER A 102 -0.70 9.98 -0.43
CA SER A 102 -0.59 10.72 0.84
C SER A 102 -1.87 11.42 1.31
N SER A 103 -3.05 11.13 0.75
CA SER A 103 -4.30 11.81 1.12
C SER A 103 -4.73 11.47 2.57
N GLY A 104 -4.15 12.17 3.55
CA GLY A 104 -4.46 12.07 4.98
C GLY A 104 -3.55 11.17 5.82
N MET A 105 -2.38 10.74 5.31
CA MET A 105 -1.38 10.01 6.10
C MET A 105 0.04 10.24 5.56
N ALA A 106 1.01 10.33 6.47
CA ALA A 106 2.42 10.16 6.14
C ALA A 106 2.68 8.69 5.78
N MET A 107 2.53 8.36 4.49
CA MET A 107 2.96 7.08 3.95
C MET A 107 4.15 7.29 3.02
N ASN A 108 5.13 6.40 3.12
CA ASN A 108 6.24 6.29 2.19
C ASN A 108 6.01 5.05 1.33
N LEU A 109 6.08 5.21 0.01
CA LEU A 109 6.06 4.13 -0.95
C LEU A 109 7.39 4.14 -1.70
N LYS A 110 8.16 3.06 -1.56
CA LYS A 110 9.43 2.84 -2.25
C LYS A 110 9.36 1.60 -3.11
N TYR A 111 10.08 1.58 -4.23
CA TYR A 111 10.25 0.38 -5.04
C TYR A 111 11.73 0.02 -5.10
N THR A 112 12.09 -1.21 -4.75
CA THR A 112 13.49 -1.68 -4.73
C THR A 112 14.01 -2.14 -6.08
N GLY A 113 13.17 -2.16 -7.11
CA GLY A 113 13.58 -2.46 -8.48
C GLY A 113 14.19 -1.23 -9.17
N SER A 114 13.84 -1.04 -10.44
CA SER A 114 14.21 0.16 -11.21
C SER A 114 13.29 1.35 -10.91
N ASN A 115 13.54 2.52 -11.51
CA ASN A 115 12.66 3.69 -11.40
C ASN A 115 11.26 3.49 -12.04
N LYS A 116 11.12 2.45 -12.86
CA LYS A 116 9.91 2.09 -13.59
C LYS A 116 9.73 0.59 -13.67
N VAL A 117 8.49 0.19 -13.93
CA VAL A 117 8.09 -1.17 -14.25
C VAL A 117 7.68 -1.19 -15.71
N VAL A 118 8.33 -2.00 -16.54
CA VAL A 118 7.99 -2.12 -17.97
C VAL A 118 7.56 -3.56 -18.22
N TYR A 119 6.29 -3.76 -18.59
CA TYR A 119 5.79 -5.05 -19.06
C TYR A 119 5.99 -5.17 -20.57
N ASP A 120 6.44 -6.33 -21.04
CA ASP A 120 6.49 -6.67 -22.47
C ASP A 120 5.15 -7.28 -22.96
N GLY A 121 5.05 -7.55 -24.26
CA GLY A 121 3.86 -8.15 -24.88
C GLY A 121 3.53 -9.57 -24.39
N LYS A 122 4.44 -10.23 -23.67
CA LYS A 122 4.21 -11.54 -23.04
C LYS A 122 3.80 -11.40 -21.56
N GLY A 123 3.77 -10.17 -21.04
CA GLY A 123 3.45 -9.87 -19.65
C GLY A 123 4.60 -10.14 -18.67
N PHE A 124 5.83 -10.29 -19.17
CA PHE A 124 7.06 -10.34 -18.37
C PHE A 124 7.61 -8.92 -18.19
N LEU A 125 8.48 -8.74 -17.20
CA LEU A 125 9.15 -7.47 -17.01
C LEU A 125 10.38 -7.37 -17.91
N ASN A 126 10.53 -6.23 -18.57
CA ASN A 126 11.68 -5.91 -19.39
C ASN A 126 12.69 -5.06 -18.59
N GLY A 127 13.95 -5.49 -18.55
CA GLY A 127 15.07 -4.69 -18.03
C GLY A 127 15.14 -4.55 -16.51
N VAL A 128 14.48 -5.41 -15.73
CA VAL A 128 14.48 -5.35 -14.25
C VAL A 128 14.58 -6.73 -13.61
N THR A 129 15.20 -6.81 -12.43
CA THR A 129 15.16 -7.98 -11.53
C THR A 129 13.89 -7.94 -10.67
N ASN A 130 13.66 -8.99 -9.87
CA ASN A 130 12.59 -8.99 -8.87
C ASN A 130 12.68 -7.72 -7.99
N GLY A 131 11.59 -6.99 -7.85
CA GLY A 131 11.50 -5.78 -7.04
C GLY A 131 10.42 -5.91 -5.97
N THR A 132 10.48 -5.07 -4.94
CA THR A 132 9.45 -5.00 -3.89
C THR A 132 9.01 -3.57 -3.74
N PHE A 133 7.71 -3.34 -3.91
CA PHE A 133 7.08 -2.10 -3.45
C PHE A 133 6.89 -2.20 -1.95
N ILE A 134 7.37 -1.22 -1.21
CA ILE A 134 7.39 -1.20 0.25
C ILE A 134 6.55 -0.01 0.70
N PHE A 135 5.54 -0.30 1.51
CA PHE A 135 4.60 0.65 2.07
C PHE A 135 4.92 0.80 3.55
N CYS A 136 5.32 2.00 3.95
CA CYS A 136 5.54 2.35 5.35
C CYS A 136 4.60 3.47 5.75
N ASP A 137 4.07 3.39 6.97
CA ASP A 137 3.33 4.48 7.60
C ASP A 137 4.06 4.98 8.85
N SER A 138 3.40 5.83 9.64
CA SER A 138 3.93 6.41 10.87
C SER A 138 4.42 5.40 11.92
N ARG A 139 4.06 4.12 11.82
CA ARG A 139 4.46 3.04 12.73
C ARG A 139 5.85 2.48 12.40
N GLY A 140 6.40 2.79 11.22
CA GLY A 140 7.75 2.39 10.83
C GLY A 140 7.85 0.99 10.20
N TYR A 141 9.09 0.54 9.98
CA TYR A 141 9.42 -0.63 9.13
C TYR A 141 8.91 -1.97 9.69
N THR A 142 8.76 -2.10 11.02
CA THR A 142 8.21 -3.32 11.65
C THR A 142 6.73 -3.53 11.38
N LYS A 143 6.01 -2.48 10.95
CA LYS A 143 4.61 -2.56 10.51
C LYS A 143 4.46 -2.35 9.00
N ALA A 144 5.56 -2.26 8.27
CA ALA A 144 5.52 -2.13 6.82
C ALA A 144 4.86 -3.35 6.17
N ARG A 145 4.35 -3.14 4.96
CA ARG A 145 3.89 -4.21 4.08
C ARG A 145 4.55 -4.03 2.74
N GLY A 146 4.79 -5.13 2.04
CA GLY A 146 5.32 -5.07 0.70
C GLY A 146 4.51 -5.84 -0.32
N LEU A 147 4.70 -5.45 -1.58
CA LEU A 147 4.21 -6.13 -2.76
C LEU A 147 5.42 -6.48 -3.63
N VAL A 148 5.78 -7.76 -3.63
CA VAL A 148 6.84 -8.30 -4.48
C VAL A 148 6.32 -8.47 -5.90
N LEU A 149 7.06 -7.91 -6.84
CA LEU A 149 6.86 -8.03 -8.27
C LEU A 149 7.99 -8.85 -8.87
N ALA A 150 7.68 -10.07 -9.30
CA ALA A 150 8.63 -10.98 -9.93
C ALA A 150 8.85 -10.61 -11.41
N MET A 151 10.02 -10.98 -11.96
CA MET A 151 10.34 -10.78 -13.38
C MET A 151 9.32 -11.38 -14.35
N THR A 152 8.59 -12.41 -13.91
CA THR A 152 7.48 -13.01 -14.68
C THR A 152 6.20 -12.18 -14.68
N GLY A 153 6.22 -10.99 -14.11
CA GLY A 153 5.06 -10.12 -13.93
C GLY A 153 4.08 -10.56 -12.83
N ARG A 154 4.47 -11.55 -12.00
CA ARG A 154 3.65 -12.04 -10.89
C ARG A 154 3.77 -11.12 -9.68
N LEU A 155 2.63 -10.76 -9.11
CA LEU A 155 2.52 -10.00 -7.87
C LEU A 155 2.28 -10.96 -6.69
N ARG A 156 2.91 -10.71 -5.55
CA ARG A 156 2.63 -11.36 -4.27
C ARG A 156 2.88 -10.39 -3.12
N THR A 157 2.15 -10.52 -2.02
CA THR A 157 2.49 -9.79 -0.80
C THR A 157 3.81 -10.33 -0.21
N THR A 158 4.50 -9.49 0.55
CA THR A 158 5.55 -9.96 1.46
C THR A 158 4.92 -10.85 2.54
N ARG A 159 5.76 -11.67 3.18
CA ARG A 159 5.41 -12.46 4.35
C ARG A 159 6.49 -12.20 5.40
N ASP A 160 6.32 -12.74 6.58
CA ASP A 160 7.37 -12.92 7.59
C ASP A 160 7.68 -14.42 7.56
N ASP A 161 8.78 -14.79 6.92
CA ASP A 161 9.19 -16.17 6.67
C ASP A 161 10.03 -16.73 7.84
N ASN A 162 10.67 -15.86 8.63
CA ASN A 162 11.59 -16.27 9.71
C ASN A 162 11.03 -16.08 11.14
N GLY A 163 9.87 -15.43 11.30
CA GLY A 163 9.16 -15.24 12.56
C GLY A 163 9.69 -14.09 13.43
N ASP A 164 10.47 -13.15 12.88
CA ASP A 164 11.00 -12.00 13.60
C ASP A 164 10.06 -10.79 13.64
N ASN A 165 8.82 -10.96 13.12
CA ASN A 165 7.77 -9.94 13.03
C ASN A 165 8.12 -8.79 12.08
N ILE A 166 9.05 -9.02 11.13
CA ILE A 166 9.41 -8.10 10.05
C ILE A 166 9.19 -8.83 8.73
N GLN A 167 8.61 -8.14 7.76
CA GLN A 167 8.32 -8.73 6.46
C GLN A 167 9.59 -8.79 5.58
N GLU A 168 9.79 -9.85 4.81
CA GLU A 168 10.90 -9.98 3.87
C GLU A 168 10.53 -9.50 2.47
N LYS A 169 11.50 -8.85 1.83
CA LYS A 169 11.44 -8.41 0.44
C LYS A 169 11.50 -9.61 -0.51
N GLY A 170 11.28 -9.35 -1.79
CA GLY A 170 11.51 -10.32 -2.86
C GLY A 170 12.93 -10.88 -2.95
N SER A 171 13.90 -10.20 -2.32
CA SER A 171 15.30 -10.64 -2.17
C SER A 171 15.53 -11.62 -1.01
N GLY A 172 14.52 -11.85 -0.14
CA GLY A 172 14.66 -12.67 1.07
C GLY A 172 15.28 -11.93 2.27
N THR A 173 15.53 -10.63 2.16
CA THR A 173 16.04 -9.78 3.26
C THR A 173 14.89 -9.00 3.89
N ASN A 174 14.95 -8.75 5.19
CA ASN A 174 13.99 -7.93 5.93
C ASN A 174 13.80 -6.53 5.33
N ILE A 175 12.58 -6.01 5.40
CA ILE A 175 12.31 -4.58 5.28
C ILE A 175 12.99 -3.84 6.45
N SER A 176 13.66 -2.75 6.13
CA SER A 176 14.49 -1.99 7.06
C SER A 176 14.07 -0.53 7.13
N GLN A 177 14.63 0.21 8.08
CA GLN A 177 14.37 1.64 8.21
C GLN A 177 14.70 2.45 6.94
N ASP A 178 15.72 2.04 6.18
CA ASP A 178 16.12 2.71 4.94
C ASP A 178 15.13 2.49 3.79
N ASP A 179 14.27 1.49 3.89
CA ASP A 179 13.20 1.25 2.93
C ASP A 179 11.99 2.16 3.15
N CYS A 180 11.86 2.73 4.34
CA CYS A 180 10.78 3.64 4.73
C CYS A 180 11.16 5.13 4.63
N ARG A 181 12.35 5.44 4.11
CA ARG A 181 12.84 6.81 3.90
C ARG A 181 12.48 7.30 2.51
#